data_AF-A0A2E3Y2V9-F1
#
_entry.id   AF-A0A2E3Y2V9-F1
#
_cell.length_a   1.000
_cell.length_b   1.000
_cell.length_c   1.000
_cell.angle_alpha   90.00
_cell.angle_beta   90.00
_cell.angle_gamma   90.00
#
_symmetry.space_group_name_H-M   'P 1'
#
loop_
_entity.id
_entity.type
_entity.pdbx_description
1 polymer ?
#
loop_
_entity_poly.entity_id
_entity_poly.type
_entity_poly.pdbx_seq_one_letter_code
_entity_poly.pdbx_strand_id
1 'polypeptide(L)'
;MNPLNFKLTTFTILFSTLFNPIFSQESYVDNKSSKIFILQGNTIVYDGYPKTLREAKIVSKEFASSFSHFERAKTMRGWNIVWGLVGGYEAIAGTINLLSGYGIGFLDMAIGGGLTALVINREKKVKREIELGIEAFKKQRLKEVPKPILNKRKVKEEPLNKDKTQQLFDLKKLLDAGVLTKEEFDKEKKKILNQ
;
A
#
# COMPACT_ATOMS: atom_id res chain seq x y z
N MET A 1 -11.98 -7.65 43.87
CA MET A 1 -12.07 -6.92 42.59
C MET A 1 -13.00 -7.71 41.67
N ASN A 2 -14.09 -7.12 41.17
CA ASN A 2 -15.10 -7.89 40.44
C ASN A 2 -14.52 -8.40 39.10
N PRO A 3 -14.64 -9.70 38.78
CA PRO A 3 -14.05 -10.28 37.56
C PRO A 3 -14.61 -9.65 36.28
N LEU A 4 -15.83 -9.10 36.35
CA LEU A 4 -16.46 -8.36 35.25
C LEU A 4 -15.75 -7.02 34.95
N ASN A 5 -15.29 -6.30 35.98
CA ASN A 5 -14.62 -5.00 35.80
C ASN A 5 -13.21 -5.15 35.24
N PHE A 6 -12.51 -6.24 35.58
CA PHE A 6 -11.19 -6.54 35.02
C PHE A 6 -11.26 -6.84 33.52
N LYS A 7 -12.24 -7.66 33.08
CA LYS A 7 -12.45 -7.97 31.66
C LYS A 7 -12.70 -6.73 30.80
N LEU A 8 -13.50 -5.78 31.32
CA LEU A 8 -13.86 -4.55 30.60
C LEU A 8 -12.67 -3.59 30.44
N THR A 9 -11.79 -3.50 31.44
CA THR A 9 -10.60 -2.63 31.39
C THR A 9 -9.50 -3.19 30.49
N THR A 10 -9.28 -4.51 30.49
CA THR A 10 -8.32 -5.13 29.55
C THR A 10 -8.76 -4.96 28.09
N PHE A 11 -10.07 -5.00 27.81
CA PHE A 11 -10.59 -4.80 26.45
C PHE A 11 -10.33 -3.37 25.95
N THR A 12 -10.48 -2.34 26.80
CA THR A 12 -10.26 -0.94 26.41
C THR A 12 -8.78 -0.60 26.20
N ILE A 13 -7.87 -1.22 26.97
CA ILE A 13 -6.42 -0.99 26.86
C ILE A 13 -5.84 -1.68 25.60
N LEU A 14 -6.30 -2.89 25.28
CA LEU A 14 -5.93 -3.57 24.01
C LEU A 14 -6.49 -2.83 22.79
N PHE A 15 -7.70 -2.29 22.90
CA PHE A 15 -8.33 -1.54 21.81
C PHE A 15 -7.65 -0.19 21.54
N SER A 16 -7.02 0.46 22.52
CA SER A 16 -6.36 1.76 22.33
C SER A 16 -4.92 1.64 21.80
N THR A 17 -4.20 0.58 22.15
CA THR A 17 -2.79 0.39 21.74
C THR A 17 -2.63 -0.19 20.34
N LEU A 18 -3.59 -0.99 19.86
CA LEU A 18 -3.60 -1.56 18.50
C LEU A 18 -4.00 -0.57 17.40
N PHE A 19 -4.42 0.65 17.77
CA PHE A 19 -4.83 1.71 16.84
C PHE A 19 -3.72 2.73 16.52
N ASN A 20 -2.48 2.50 16.93
CA ASN A 20 -1.33 3.22 16.38
C ASN A 20 -0.84 2.49 15.13
N PRO A 21 -1.05 3.03 13.91
CA PRO A 21 -0.50 2.43 12.71
C PRO A 21 1.03 2.57 12.75
N ILE A 22 1.73 1.47 13.05
CA ILE A 22 3.18 1.35 12.85
C ILE A 22 3.42 1.48 11.34
N PHE A 23 3.93 2.64 10.94
CA PHE A 23 4.15 3.01 9.55
C PHE A 23 5.63 2.76 9.21
N SER A 24 5.90 1.70 8.45
CA SER A 24 7.25 1.47 7.89
C SER A 24 7.54 2.52 6.81
N GLN A 25 8.67 3.21 6.95
CA GLN A 25 9.23 4.04 5.91
C GLN A 25 10.01 3.17 4.92
N GLU A 26 9.44 2.91 3.74
CA GLU A 26 10.21 2.40 2.59
C GLU A 26 10.51 3.54 1.60
N SER A 27 11.66 3.38 0.94
CA SER A 27 12.37 4.39 0.13
C SER A 27 11.59 4.93 -1.08
N TYR A 28 11.69 6.25 -1.25
CA TYR A 28 10.90 7.13 -2.13
C TYR A 28 11.44 7.17 -3.57
N VAL A 29 10.54 7.25 -4.56
CA VAL A 29 10.87 7.58 -5.97
C VAL A 29 10.02 8.78 -6.38
N ASP A 30 10.65 9.93 -6.59
CA ASP A 30 10.00 11.18 -7.05
C ASP A 30 9.61 11.04 -8.53
N ASN A 31 8.30 11.04 -8.83
CA ASN A 31 7.79 11.16 -10.19
C ASN A 31 6.82 12.34 -10.26
N LYS A 32 7.40 13.51 -10.49
CA LYS A 32 6.76 14.84 -10.52
C LYS A 32 5.70 15.07 -11.61
N SER A 33 5.34 14.07 -12.42
CA SER A 33 4.58 14.31 -13.68
C SER A 33 3.17 13.73 -13.75
N SER A 34 2.68 12.99 -12.76
CA SER A 34 1.27 12.58 -12.78
C SER A 34 0.75 12.31 -11.37
N LYS A 35 -0.21 13.12 -10.91
CA LYS A 35 -0.98 12.89 -9.68
C LYS A 35 -1.87 11.65 -9.83
N ILE A 36 -1.25 10.47 -9.76
CA ILE A 36 -1.91 9.18 -9.88
C ILE A 36 -1.70 8.39 -8.60
N PHE A 37 -2.69 7.55 -8.29
CA PHE A 37 -2.51 6.51 -7.29
C PHE A 37 -1.75 5.32 -7.89
N ILE A 38 -0.86 4.74 -7.10
CA ILE A 38 -0.15 3.49 -7.40
C ILE A 38 -0.25 2.59 -6.17
N LEU A 39 -0.42 1.29 -6.37
CA LEU A 39 -0.34 0.31 -5.28
C LEU A 39 1.09 -0.25 -5.23
N GLN A 40 1.81 0.04 -4.14
CA GLN A 40 3.14 -0.53 -3.87
C GLN A 40 3.03 -1.47 -2.68
N GLY A 41 3.05 -2.79 -2.96
CA GLY A 41 2.78 -3.81 -1.95
C GLY A 41 1.38 -3.65 -1.34
N ASN A 42 1.31 -3.22 -0.08
CA ASN A 42 0.08 -2.95 0.66
C ASN A 42 -0.18 -1.45 0.90
N THR A 43 0.66 -0.59 0.35
CA THR A 43 0.63 0.86 0.56
C THR A 43 0.12 1.55 -0.69
N ILE A 44 -0.86 2.44 -0.51
CA ILE A 44 -1.34 3.31 -1.58
C ILE A 44 -0.38 4.49 -1.64
N VAL A 45 0.21 4.75 -2.80
CA VAL A 45 1.10 5.90 -3.02
C VAL A 45 0.40 6.90 -3.93
N TYR A 46 0.42 8.17 -3.55
CA TYR A 46 -0.12 9.27 -4.34
C TYR A 46 0.91 10.38 -4.42
N ASP A 47 1.28 10.76 -5.65
CA ASP A 47 2.27 11.82 -5.89
C ASP A 47 3.62 11.51 -5.21
N GLY A 48 4.02 10.24 -5.23
CA GLY A 48 5.22 9.74 -4.54
C GLY A 48 5.06 9.51 -3.03
N TYR A 49 4.04 10.08 -2.38
CA TYR A 49 3.86 9.95 -0.93
C TYR A 49 2.94 8.80 -0.56
N PRO A 50 3.31 7.98 0.45
CA PRO A 50 2.42 6.94 0.94
C PRO A 50 1.20 7.57 1.63
N LYS A 51 0.03 7.03 1.32
CA LYS A 51 -1.29 7.50 1.77
C LYS A 51 -2.06 6.39 2.42
N THR A 52 -2.75 6.76 3.49
CA THR A 52 -3.74 5.90 4.14
C THR A 52 -5.00 5.77 3.27
N LEU A 53 -5.83 4.75 3.50
CA LEU A 53 -7.14 4.66 2.83
C LEU A 53 -8.03 5.87 3.12
N ARG A 54 -7.91 6.48 4.30
CA ARG A 54 -8.68 7.67 4.67
C ARG A 54 -8.29 8.85 3.78
N GLU A 55 -7.00 9.07 3.58
CA GLU A 55 -6.51 10.13 2.70
C GLU A 55 -6.82 9.83 1.24
N ALA A 56 -6.64 8.59 0.79
CA ALA A 56 -6.99 8.17 -0.56
C ALA A 56 -8.47 8.46 -0.86
N LYS A 57 -9.37 8.15 0.09
CA LYS A 57 -10.80 8.49 0.02
C LYS A 57 -11.05 10.00 -0.08
N ILE A 58 -10.33 10.82 0.68
CA ILE A 58 -10.49 12.29 0.65
C ILE A 58 -10.03 12.84 -0.71
N VAL A 59 -8.89 12.37 -1.20
CA VAL A 59 -8.33 12.77 -2.50
C VAL A 59 -9.22 12.33 -3.66
N SER A 60 -9.90 11.19 -3.55
CA SER A 60 -10.80 10.68 -4.57
C SER A 60 -12.22 11.24 -4.47
N LYS A 61 -12.51 12.23 -3.63
CA LYS A 61 -13.89 12.72 -3.38
C LYS A 61 -14.56 13.30 -4.63
N GLU A 62 -13.77 13.82 -5.56
CA GLU A 62 -14.23 14.31 -6.86
C GLU A 62 -14.68 13.17 -7.80
N PHE A 63 -14.27 11.94 -7.51
CA PHE A 63 -14.42 10.76 -8.35
C PHE A 63 -15.32 9.72 -7.67
N ALA A 64 -16.64 9.83 -7.87
CA ALA A 64 -17.63 9.03 -7.15
C ALA A 64 -17.38 7.50 -7.18
N SER A 65 -16.95 6.96 -8.33
CA SER A 65 -16.64 5.52 -8.45
C SER A 65 -15.43 5.13 -7.61
N SER A 66 -14.32 5.87 -7.73
CA SER A 66 -13.10 5.65 -6.95
C SER A 66 -13.35 5.82 -5.45
N PHE A 67 -14.08 6.87 -5.06
CA PHE A 67 -14.49 7.12 -3.68
C PHE A 67 -15.23 5.93 -3.06
N SER A 68 -16.22 5.38 -3.78
CA SER A 68 -17.04 4.27 -3.28
C SER A 68 -16.20 3.00 -2.99
N HIS A 69 -15.19 2.72 -3.82
CA HIS A 69 -14.28 1.60 -3.63
C HIS A 69 -13.37 1.81 -2.40
N PHE A 70 -12.76 2.99 -2.24
CA PHE A 70 -11.96 3.30 -1.06
C PHE A 70 -12.78 3.32 0.24
N GLU A 71 -14.04 3.75 0.18
CA GLU A 71 -14.96 3.68 1.31
C GLU A 71 -15.27 2.24 1.72
N ARG A 72 -15.62 1.38 0.75
CA ARG A 72 -15.86 -0.04 1.01
C ARG A 72 -14.63 -0.72 1.60
N ALA A 73 -13.45 -0.46 1.03
CA ALA A 73 -12.19 -1.01 1.53
C ALA A 73 -11.90 -0.55 2.98
N LYS A 74 -12.15 0.73 3.31
CA LYS A 74 -12.02 1.26 4.67
C LYS A 74 -12.96 0.55 5.64
N THR A 75 -14.24 0.44 5.28
CA THR A 75 -15.26 -0.21 6.11
C THR A 75 -14.93 -1.69 6.34
N MET A 76 -14.47 -2.39 5.29
CA MET A 76 -14.02 -3.78 5.41
C MET A 76 -12.83 -3.93 6.36
N ARG A 77 -11.80 -3.08 6.26
CA ARG A 77 -10.66 -3.09 7.21
C ARG A 77 -11.10 -2.84 8.64
N GLY A 78 -12.00 -1.88 8.86
CA GLY A 78 -12.56 -1.61 10.19
C GLY A 78 -13.23 -2.84 10.80
N TRP A 79 -14.07 -3.51 10.02
CA TRP A 79 -14.71 -4.76 10.45
C TRP A 79 -13.72 -5.91 10.64
N ASN A 80 -12.69 -6.03 9.79
CA ASN A 80 -11.66 -7.06 9.92
C ASN A 80 -10.92 -6.95 11.27
N ILE A 81 -10.62 -5.73 11.72
CA ILE A 81 -10.00 -5.49 13.04
C ILE A 81 -10.92 -5.98 14.16
N VAL A 82 -12.21 -5.64 14.10
CA VAL A 82 -13.20 -6.08 15.09
C VAL A 82 -13.27 -7.61 15.15
N TRP A 83 -13.39 -8.27 14.00
CA TRP A 83 -13.45 -9.74 13.94
C TRP A 83 -12.14 -10.40 14.37
N GLY A 84 -10.99 -9.81 14.07
CA GLY A 84 -9.69 -10.32 14.53
C GLY A 84 -9.53 -10.23 16.04
N LEU A 85 -10.02 -9.15 16.67
CA LEU A 85 -10.01 -9.00 18.12
C LEU A 85 -10.94 -10.00 18.81
N VAL A 86 -12.18 -10.12 18.33
CA VAL A 86 -13.15 -11.08 18.87
C VAL A 86 -12.64 -12.51 18.70
N GLY A 87 -12.19 -12.86 17.49
CA GLY A 87 -11.68 -14.19 17.20
C GLY A 87 -10.41 -14.53 17.98
N GLY A 88 -9.47 -13.59 18.11
CA GLY A 88 -8.25 -13.78 18.90
C GLY A 88 -8.54 -14.00 20.38
N TYR A 89 -9.49 -13.23 20.95
CA TYR A 89 -9.91 -13.41 22.33
C TYR A 89 -10.54 -14.79 22.57
N GLU A 90 -11.48 -15.22 21.72
CA GLU A 90 -12.14 -16.52 21.83
C GLU A 90 -11.13 -17.67 21.67
N ALA A 91 -10.18 -17.55 20.74
CA ALA A 91 -9.14 -18.55 20.55
C ALA A 91 -8.27 -18.74 21.80
N ILE A 92 -7.88 -17.65 22.45
CA ILE A 92 -7.07 -17.68 23.67
C ILE A 92 -7.89 -18.23 24.85
N ALA A 93 -9.12 -17.74 25.05
CA ALA A 93 -9.99 -18.20 26.12
C ALA A 93 -10.31 -19.70 25.98
N GLY A 94 -10.61 -20.15 24.76
CA GLY A 94 -10.84 -21.57 24.46
C GLY A 94 -9.62 -22.44 24.75
N THR A 95 -8.41 -21.97 24.40
CA THR A 95 -7.16 -22.66 24.72
C THR A 95 -6.97 -22.82 26.24
N ILE A 96 -7.23 -21.77 27.03
CA ILE A 96 -7.11 -21.82 28.51
C ILE A 96 -8.13 -22.79 29.11
N ASN A 97 -9.37 -22.76 28.63
CA ASN A 97 -10.42 -23.68 29.08
C ASN A 97 -10.09 -25.14 28.73
N LEU A 98 -9.53 -25.37 27.53
CA LEU A 98 -9.10 -26.70 27.08
C LEU A 98 -7.95 -27.25 27.93
N LEU A 99 -6.94 -26.42 28.22
CA LEU A 99 -5.83 -26.78 29.11
C LEU A 99 -6.27 -27.05 30.55
N SER A 100 -7.37 -26.45 30.98
CA SER A 100 -7.99 -26.66 32.30
C SER A 100 -8.91 -27.88 32.34
N GLY A 101 -8.99 -28.67 31.25
CA GLY A 101 -9.80 -29.90 31.18
C GLY A 101 -11.28 -29.69 30.85
N TYR A 102 -11.70 -28.47 30.52
CA TYR A 102 -13.07 -28.20 30.10
C TYR A 102 -13.22 -28.40 28.58
N GLY A 103 -13.96 -29.45 28.18
CA GLY A 103 -14.18 -29.78 26.76
C GLY A 103 -14.83 -28.67 25.93
N ILE A 104 -15.52 -27.71 26.57
CA ILE A 104 -16.09 -26.52 25.92
C ILE A 104 -14.99 -25.65 25.26
N GLY A 105 -13.75 -25.70 25.77
CA GLY A 105 -12.64 -24.91 25.25
C GLY A 105 -12.28 -25.21 23.79
N PHE A 106 -12.55 -26.43 23.29
CA PHE A 106 -12.34 -26.75 21.87
C PHE A 106 -13.29 -25.98 20.96
N LEU A 107 -14.55 -25.79 21.38
CA LEU A 107 -15.55 -25.07 20.60
C LEU A 107 -15.18 -23.59 20.49
N ASP A 108 -14.82 -22.96 21.61
CA ASP A 108 -14.39 -21.54 21.64
C ASP A 108 -13.12 -21.33 20.79
N MET A 109 -12.17 -22.28 20.85
CA MET A 109 -10.96 -22.24 20.03
C MET A 109 -11.28 -22.33 18.54
N ALA A 110 -12.21 -23.21 18.15
CA ALA A 110 -12.62 -23.39 16.76
C ALA A 110 -13.34 -22.15 16.21
N ILE A 111 -14.23 -21.54 16.99
CA ILE A 111 -14.93 -20.30 16.60
C ILE A 111 -13.91 -19.16 16.45
N GLY A 112 -13.04 -18.97 17.44
CA GLY A 112 -12.02 -17.92 17.39
C GLY A 112 -11.03 -18.08 16.23
N GLY A 113 -10.60 -19.32 15.97
CA GLY A 113 -9.79 -19.66 14.81
C GLY A 113 -10.51 -19.40 13.49
N GLY A 114 -11.79 -19.76 13.40
CA GLY A 114 -12.63 -19.51 12.22
C GLY A 114 -12.82 -18.03 11.90
N LEU A 115 -13.08 -17.20 12.92
CA LEU A 115 -13.17 -15.74 12.77
C LEU A 115 -11.84 -15.13 12.30
N THR A 116 -10.71 -15.60 12.82
CA THR A 116 -9.38 -15.15 12.40
C THR A 116 -9.10 -15.54 10.94
N ALA A 117 -9.46 -16.76 10.53
CA ALA A 117 -9.34 -17.20 9.14
C ALA A 117 -10.23 -16.38 8.18
N LEU A 118 -11.44 -16.00 8.62
CA LEU A 118 -12.33 -15.14 7.86
C LEU A 118 -11.70 -13.77 7.57
N VAL A 119 -10.97 -13.19 8.53
CA VAL A 119 -10.24 -11.92 8.33
C VAL A 119 -9.19 -12.05 7.23
N ILE A 120 -8.42 -13.13 7.20
CA ILE A 120 -7.40 -13.38 6.16
C ILE A 120 -8.05 -13.43 4.77
N ASN A 121 -9.19 -14.10 4.62
CA ASN A 121 -9.88 -14.16 3.34
C ASN A 121 -10.46 -12.79 2.91
N ARG A 122 -10.88 -11.97 3.87
CA ARG A 122 -11.41 -10.63 3.61
C ARG A 122 -10.32 -9.63 3.20
N GLU A 123 -9.08 -9.78 3.64
CA GLU A 123 -7.97 -8.91 3.19
C GLU A 123 -7.77 -8.95 1.67
N LYS A 124 -7.98 -10.12 1.03
CA LYS A 124 -7.95 -10.23 -0.44
C LYS A 124 -9.02 -9.36 -1.10
N LYS A 125 -10.22 -9.29 -0.51
CA LYS A 125 -11.32 -8.44 -1.01
C LYS A 125 -10.99 -6.96 -0.80
N VAL A 126 -10.42 -6.60 0.34
CA VAL A 126 -9.94 -5.23 0.61
C VAL A 126 -8.93 -4.79 -0.45
N LYS A 127 -7.93 -5.63 -0.75
CA LYS A 127 -6.92 -5.31 -1.76
C LYS A 127 -7.53 -5.11 -3.15
N ARG A 128 -8.45 -5.98 -3.55
CA ARG A 128 -9.20 -5.84 -4.80
C ARG A 128 -9.97 -4.52 -4.88
N GLU A 129 -10.67 -4.13 -3.82
CA GLU A 129 -11.40 -2.85 -3.78
C GLU A 129 -10.44 -1.65 -3.89
N ILE A 130 -9.26 -1.72 -3.26
CA ILE A 130 -8.22 -0.69 -3.40
C ILE A 130 -7.75 -0.60 -4.87
N GLU A 131 -7.44 -1.73 -5.50
CA GLU A 131 -7.01 -1.78 -6.90
C GLU A 131 -8.07 -1.20 -7.85
N LEU A 132 -9.35 -1.59 -7.67
CA LEU A 132 -10.47 -1.04 -8.43
C LEU A 132 -10.64 0.48 -8.21
N GLY A 133 -10.46 0.95 -6.98
CA GLY A 133 -10.49 2.37 -6.66
C GLY A 133 -9.40 3.17 -7.36
N ILE A 134 -8.18 2.62 -7.44
CA ILE A 134 -7.04 3.20 -8.16
C ILE A 134 -7.29 3.23 -9.66
N GLU A 135 -7.77 2.12 -10.23
CA GLU A 135 -8.09 2.02 -11.65
C GLU A 135 -9.20 3.00 -12.06
N ALA A 136 -10.27 3.07 -11.27
CA ALA A 136 -11.37 4.00 -11.48
C ALA A 136 -10.90 5.47 -11.45
N PHE A 137 -10.03 5.81 -10.49
CA PHE A 137 -9.42 7.13 -10.39
C PHE A 137 -8.60 7.47 -11.64
N LYS A 138 -7.71 6.56 -12.06
CA LYS A 138 -6.88 6.72 -13.26
C LYS A 138 -7.74 6.92 -14.50
N LYS A 139 -8.77 6.09 -14.68
CA LYS A 139 -9.70 6.16 -15.82
C LYS A 139 -10.45 7.49 -15.88
N GLN A 140 -10.87 8.04 -14.74
CA GLN A 140 -11.59 9.32 -14.70
C GLN A 140 -10.66 10.52 -14.86
N ARG A 141 -9.50 10.53 -14.18
CA ARG A 141 -8.47 11.56 -14.39
C ARG A 141 -8.02 11.66 -15.85
N LEU A 142 -7.82 10.53 -16.53
CA LEU A 142 -7.45 10.52 -17.95
C LEU A 142 -8.52 11.14 -18.88
N LYS A 143 -9.79 11.18 -18.46
CA LYS A 143 -10.85 11.86 -19.22
C LYS A 143 -10.84 13.37 -19.01
N GLU A 144 -10.45 13.82 -17.82
CA GLU A 144 -10.40 15.24 -17.47
C GLU A 144 -9.15 15.94 -18.00
N VAL A 145 -8.03 15.23 -18.10
CA VAL A 145 -6.85 15.76 -18.78
C VAL A 145 -7.26 15.99 -20.23
N PRO A 146 -7.36 17.26 -20.70
CA PRO A 146 -7.66 17.52 -22.11
C PRO A 146 -6.61 16.76 -22.91
N LYS A 147 -7.07 15.91 -23.84
CA LYS A 147 -6.17 15.20 -24.77
C LYS A 147 -5.12 16.22 -25.21
N PRO A 148 -3.81 15.95 -25.02
CA PRO A 148 -2.81 16.88 -25.49
C PRO A 148 -3.19 17.18 -26.93
N ILE A 149 -3.41 18.46 -27.23
CA ILE A 149 -3.65 18.91 -28.59
C ILE A 149 -2.49 18.32 -29.35
N LEU A 150 -2.76 17.26 -30.12
CA LEU A 150 -1.77 16.54 -30.87
C LEU A 150 -1.49 17.45 -32.06
N ASN A 151 -0.78 18.53 -31.76
CA ASN A 151 -0.21 19.41 -32.73
C ASN A 151 0.83 18.53 -33.41
N LYS A 152 0.42 17.91 -34.52
CA LYS A 152 1.28 17.30 -35.53
C LYS A 152 2.21 18.38 -36.09
N ARG A 153 3.04 19.02 -35.26
CA ARG A 153 4.29 19.56 -35.74
C ARG A 153 5.16 18.34 -35.98
N LYS A 154 5.28 17.95 -37.25
CA LYS A 154 6.44 17.22 -37.76
C LYS A 154 7.67 17.88 -37.13
N VAL A 155 8.18 17.31 -36.06
CA VAL A 155 9.56 17.56 -35.66
C VAL A 155 10.36 16.86 -36.72
N LYS A 156 10.95 17.65 -37.62
CA LYS A 156 12.02 17.22 -38.51
C LYS A 156 13.05 16.54 -37.60
N GLU A 157 13.28 15.25 -37.81
CA GLU A 157 14.41 14.55 -37.22
C GLU A 157 15.69 15.21 -37.74
N GLU A 158 16.23 16.16 -36.95
CA GLU A 158 17.63 16.51 -37.01
C GLU A 158 18.39 15.59 -36.04
N PRO A 159 19.60 15.12 -36.41
CA PRO A 159 20.36 14.16 -35.63
C PRO A 159 20.83 14.81 -34.33
N LEU A 160 20.05 14.61 -33.27
CA LEU A 160 20.26 15.19 -31.96
C LEU A 160 21.43 14.50 -31.26
N ASN A 161 22.52 15.26 -31.12
CA ASN A 161 23.66 15.03 -30.25
C ASN A 161 23.22 14.41 -28.91
N LYS A 162 23.67 13.18 -28.62
CA LYS A 162 23.33 12.43 -27.39
C LYS A 162 23.80 13.23 -26.18
N ASP A 163 22.86 13.90 -25.52
CA ASP A 163 23.07 14.72 -24.33
C ASP A 163 23.91 13.97 -23.29
N LYS A 164 24.96 14.62 -22.78
CA LYS A 164 25.93 14.03 -21.82
C LYS A 164 25.21 13.44 -20.61
N THR A 165 24.09 14.03 -20.23
CA THR A 165 23.20 13.57 -19.16
C THR A 165 22.67 12.15 -19.40
N GLN A 166 22.26 11.85 -20.63
CA GLN A 166 21.72 10.54 -21.00
C GLN A 166 22.81 9.47 -20.97
N GLN A 167 24.01 9.82 -21.47
CA GLN A 167 25.16 8.91 -21.47
C GLN A 167 25.60 8.58 -20.03
N LEU A 168 25.62 9.58 -19.12
CA LEU A 168 25.93 9.37 -17.71
C LEU A 168 24.88 8.49 -16.99
N PHE A 169 23.61 8.61 -17.36
CA PHE A 169 22.54 7.81 -16.77
C PHE A 169 22.64 6.34 -17.18
N ASP A 170 22.90 6.07 -18.46
CA ASP A 170 23.07 4.70 -18.95
C ASP A 170 24.35 4.06 -18.40
N LEU A 171 25.44 4.83 -18.25
CA LEU A 171 26.67 4.38 -17.60
C LEU A 171 26.42 3.92 -16.16
N LYS A 172 25.58 4.65 -15.41
CA LYS A 172 25.22 4.30 -14.03
C LYS A 172 24.41 3.01 -13.97
N LYS A 173 23.47 2.81 -14.90
CA LYS A 173 22.71 1.54 -14.98
C LYS A 173 23.61 0.34 -15.20
N LEU A 174 24.66 0.47 -16.00
CA LEU A 174 25.60 -0.62 -16.26
C LEU A 174 26.46 -0.97 -15.03
N LEU A 175 26.82 0.03 -14.23
CA LEU A 175 27.48 -0.18 -12.93
C LEU A 175 26.53 -0.87 -11.93
N ASP A 176 25.29 -0.39 -11.82
CA ASP A 176 24.29 -0.97 -10.92
C ASP A 176 23.90 -2.40 -11.33
N ALA A 177 23.98 -2.73 -12.62
CA ALA A 177 23.77 -4.08 -13.15
C ALA A 177 24.99 -5.01 -12.98
N GLY A 178 26.11 -4.50 -12.45
CA GLY A 178 27.35 -5.26 -12.29
C GLY A 178 28.03 -5.64 -13.61
N VAL A 179 27.65 -5.00 -14.73
CA VAL A 179 28.22 -5.23 -16.06
C VAL A 179 29.57 -4.53 -16.21
N LEU A 180 29.73 -3.40 -15.55
CA LEU A 180 30.98 -2.64 -15.50
C LEU A 180 31.53 -2.59 -14.08
N THR A 181 32.85 -2.57 -13.97
CA THR A 181 33.54 -2.31 -12.70
C THR A 181 33.57 -0.81 -12.39
N LYS A 182 33.78 -0.47 -11.11
CA LYS A 182 33.84 0.92 -10.66
C LYS A 182 34.94 1.72 -11.36
N GLU A 183 36.06 1.07 -11.67
CA GLU A 183 37.21 1.64 -12.35
C GLU A 183 36.89 2.01 -13.80
N GLU A 184 36.15 1.16 -14.51
CA GLU A 184 35.69 1.41 -15.88
C GLU A 184 34.66 2.53 -15.94
N PHE A 185 33.75 2.57 -14.96
CA PHE A 185 32.75 3.63 -14.82
C PHE A 185 33.43 5.00 -14.66
N ASP A 186 34.42 5.13 -13.77
CA ASP A 186 35.09 6.40 -13.53
C ASP A 186 35.92 6.87 -14.75
N LYS A 187 36.48 5.93 -15.53
CA LYS A 187 37.22 6.21 -16.76
C LYS A 187 36.30 6.74 -17.87
N GLU A 188 35.15 6.10 -18.09
CA GLU A 188 34.14 6.49 -19.07
C GLU A 188 33.48 7.84 -18.71
N LYS A 189 33.14 8.03 -17.42
CA LYS A 189 32.58 9.28 -16.91
C LYS A 189 33.48 10.49 -17.17
N LYS A 190 34.80 10.35 -16.98
CA LYS A 190 35.78 11.42 -17.27
C LYS A 190 35.86 11.75 -18.76
N LYS A 191 35.72 10.77 -19.65
CA LYS A 191 35.70 11.00 -21.11
C LYS A 191 34.48 11.80 -21.54
N ILE A 192 33.30 11.50 -20.98
CA ILE A 192 32.04 12.18 -21.30
C ILE A 192 32.03 13.63 -20.80
N LEU A 193 32.65 13.89 -19.63
CA LEU A 193 32.70 15.23 -19.03
C LEU A 193 33.72 16.17 -19.69
N ASN A 194 34.81 15.63 -20.25
CA ASN A 194 35.91 16.42 -20.83
C ASN A 194 35.84 16.56 -22.38
N GLN A 195 34.83 15.98 -23.04
CA GLN A 195 34.47 16.30 -24.43
C GLN A 195 33.70 17.61 -24.51
#